data_AF-A0A2E1QNA7-F1
#
_entry.id   AF-A0A2E1QNA7-F1
#
_cell.length_a   1.000
_cell.length_b   1.000
_cell.length_c   1.000
_cell.angle_alpha   90.00
_cell.angle_beta   90.00
_cell.angle_gamma   90.00
#
_symmetry.space_group_name_H-M   'P 1'
#
loop_
_entity.id
_entity.type
_entity.pdbx_description
1 polymer ?
#
loop_
_entity_poly.entity_id
_entity_poly.type
_entity_poly.pdbx_seq_one_letter_code
_entity_poly.pdbx_strand_id
1 'polypeptide(L)' 'MEFLKKIISHIDVPLFIIYGIMGFGSVYIAAFIRARIDLSFWAELFVCILIISPFYFLVRIAKKKYFSN' A
#
# COMPACT_ATOMS: atom_id res chain seq x y z
N MET A 1 29.09 -2.62 1.00
CA MET A 1 28.31 -1.39 0.73
C MET A 1 27.92 -1.22 -0.73
N GLU A 2 28.71 -1.67 -1.70
CA GLU A 2 28.36 -1.56 -3.14
C GLU A 2 27.08 -2.30 -3.53
N PHE A 3 26.84 -3.48 -2.95
CA PHE A 3 25.64 -4.28 -3.25
C PHE A 3 24.34 -3.59 -2.82
N LEU A 4 24.34 -2.96 -1.64
CA LEU A 4 23.22 -2.16 -1.14
C LEU A 4 22.96 -0.93 -2.01
N LYS A 5 24.02 -0.22 -2.43
CA LYS A 5 23.90 0.91 -3.36
C LYS A 5 23.27 0.49 -4.70
N LYS A 6 23.63 -0.68 -5.23
CA LYS A 6 23.11 -1.22 -6.49
C LYS A 6 21.62 -1.62 -6.42
N ILE A 7 21.16 -2.08 -5.26
CA ILE A 7 19.75 -2.40 -5.04
C ILE A 7 18.93 -1.12 -4.88
N ILE A 8 19.42 -0.17 -4.09
CA ILE A 8 18.74 1.11 -3.84
C ILE A 8 18.62 1.94 -5.13
N SER A 9 19.59 1.86 -6.04
CA SER A 9 19.52 2.56 -7.34
C SER A 9 18.45 2.04 -8.29
N HIS A 10 17.85 0.87 -8.02
CA HIS A 10 16.72 0.33 -8.78
C HIS A 10 15.38 0.46 -8.06
N ILE A 11 15.38 0.97 -6.83
CA ILE A 11 14.16 1.19 -6.07
C ILE A 11 13.67 2.61 -6.38
N ASP A 12 12.47 2.71 -6.92
CA ASP A 12 11.71 3.96 -6.92
C ASP A 12 11.37 4.32 -5.46
N VAL A 13 12.28 5.00 -4.77
CA VAL A 13 12.15 5.45 -3.36
C VAL A 13 10.78 6.08 -3.06
N PRO A 14 10.24 7.00 -3.87
CA PRO A 14 8.91 7.55 -3.61
C PRO A 14 7.80 6.50 -3.68
N LEU A 15 7.90 5.54 -4.60
CA LEU A 15 6.94 4.45 -4.73
C LEU A 15 7.03 3.48 -3.55
N PHE A 16 8.24 3.21 -3.08
CA PHE A 16 8.50 2.43 -1.88
C PHE A 16 7.86 3.06 -0.64
N ILE A 17 8.01 4.38 -0.47
CA ILE A 17 7.39 5.11 0.65
C ILE A 17 5.87 5.05 0.55
N ILE A 18 5.29 5.29 -0.64
CA ILE A 18 3.83 5.27 -0.83
C ILE A 18 3.26 3.88 -0.53
N TYR A 19 3.88 2.82 -1.05
CA TYR A 19 3.43 1.46 -0.76
C TYR A 19 3.65 1.05 0.71
N GLY A 20 4.72 1.53 1.34
CA GLY A 20 4.96 1.32 2.77
C GLY A 20 3.85 1.96 3.62
N ILE A 21 3.47 3.21 3.32
CA ILE A 21 2.37 3.90 3.99
C ILE A 21 1.03 3.20 3.74
N MET A 22 0.76 2.74 2.51
CA MET A 22 -0.44 1.96 2.21
C MET A 22 -0.49 0.64 2.99
N GLY A 23 0.64 -0.07 3.09
CA GLY A 23 0.75 -1.28 3.89
C GLY A 23 0.42 -1.02 5.36
N PHE A 24 1.02 0.01 5.95
CA PHE A 24 0.75 0.39 7.33
C PHE A 24 -0.71 0.82 7.55
N GLY A 25 -1.26 1.60 6.62
CA GLY A 25 -2.66 2.01 6.62
C GLY A 25 -3.63 0.83 6.55
N SER A 26 -3.31 -0.21 5.77
CA SER A 26 -4.13 -1.42 5.67
C SER A 26 -4.23 -2.18 7.00
N VAL A 27 -3.12 -2.30 7.73
CA VAL A 27 -3.09 -2.96 9.05
C VAL A 27 -3.90 -2.15 10.06
N TYR A 28 -3.79 -0.82 10.01
CA TYR A 28 -4.58 0.07 10.86
C TYR A 28 -6.08 -0.06 10.58
N ILE A 29 -6.48 -0.08 9.32
CA ILE A 29 -7.89 -0.24 8.92
C ILE A 29 -8.43 -1.60 9.36
N ALA A 30 -7.67 -2.67 9.16
CA ALA A 30 -8.04 -4.00 9.64
C ALA A 30 -8.25 -4.02 11.16
N ALA A 31 -7.32 -3.44 11.93
CA ALA A 31 -7.43 -3.34 13.38
C ALA A 31 -8.64 -2.48 13.82
N PHE A 32 -8.91 -1.38 13.11
CA PHE A 32 -10.05 -0.52 13.38
C PHE A 32 -11.39 -1.24 13.12
N ILE A 33 -11.49 -1.99 12.02
CA ILE A 33 -12.67 -2.79 11.70
C ILE A 33 -12.91 -3.84 12.79
N ARG A 34 -11.87 -4.61 13.16
CA ARG A 34 -11.97 -5.61 14.24
C ARG A 34 -12.40 -5.02 15.58
N ALA A 35 -11.98 -3.79 15.88
CA ALA A 35 -12.35 -3.12 17.12
C ALA A 35 -13.82 -2.66 17.16
N ARG A 36 -14.51 -2.64 16.02
CA ARG A 36 -15.89 -2.11 15.89
C ARG A 36 -16.90 -3.15 15.45
N ILE A 37 -16.46 -4.17 14.72
CA ILE A 37 -17.32 -5.16 14.08
C ILE A 37 -16.64 -6.53 14.20
N ASP A 38 -17.36 -7.49 14.74
CA ASP A 38 -16.93 -8.89 14.78
C ASP A 38 -17.21 -9.53 13.41
N LEU A 39 -16.23 -9.44 12.51
CA LEU A 39 -16.29 -9.97 11.15
C LEU A 39 -15.51 -11.28 11.08
N SER A 40 -16.04 -12.25 10.34
CA SER A 40 -15.25 -13.43 9.96
C SER A 40 -14.00 -13.00 9.18
N PHE A 41 -12.90 -13.74 9.34
CA PHE A 41 -11.62 -13.46 8.70
C PHE A 41 -11.73 -13.16 7.19
N TRP A 42 -12.56 -13.94 6.48
CA TRP A 42 -12.79 -13.76 5.05
C TRP A 42 -13.49 -12.45 4.71
N ALA A 43 -14.47 -12.05 5.52
CA ALA A 43 -15.20 -10.81 5.32
C ALA A 43 -14.30 -9.59 5.60
N GLU A 44 -13.45 -9.66 6.63
CA GLU A 44 -12.45 -8.62 6.90
C GLU A 44 -11.46 -8.48 5.75
N LEU A 45 -10.94 -9.59 5.24
CA LEU A 45 -9.99 -9.60 4.13
C LEU A 45 -10.62 -9.03 2.85
N PHE A 46 -11.90 -9.34 2.60
CA PHE A 46 -12.65 -8.77 1.49
C PHE A 46 -12.83 -7.25 1.62
N VAL A 47 -13.23 -6.75 2.79
CA VAL A 47 -13.37 -5.31 3.04
C VAL A 47 -12.02 -4.60 2.90
N CYS A 48 -10.94 -5.17 3.44
CA CYS A 48 -9.59 -4.63 3.27
C CYS A 48 -9.20 -4.54 1.79
N ILE A 49 -9.43 -5.56 0.97
CA ILE A 49 -9.18 -5.52 -0.49
C ILE A 49 -10.00 -4.41 -1.14
N LEU A 50 -11.28 -4.31 -0.78
CA LEU A 50 -12.20 -3.32 -1.35
C LEU A 50 -11.76 -1.88 -1.05
N ILE A 51 -11.22 -1.64 0.14
CA ILE A 51 -10.71 -0.32 0.54
C ILE A 51 -9.34 -0.05 -0.10
N ILE A 52 -8.40 -1.00 -0.10
CA ILE A 52 -7.03 -0.79 -0.57
C ILE A 52 -6.94 -0.69 -2.11
N SER A 53 -7.77 -1.44 -2.83
CA SER A 53 -7.79 -1.50 -4.29
C SER A 53 -7.90 -0.12 -4.98
N PRO A 54 -8.86 0.76 -4.64
CA PRO A 54 -8.97 2.08 -5.24
C PRO A 54 -7.76 2.97 -4.93
N PHE A 55 -7.18 2.89 -3.72
CA PHE A 55 -5.94 3.62 -3.39
C PHE A 55 -4.78 3.15 -4.27
N TYR A 56 -4.66 1.84 -4.51
CA TYR A 56 -3.63 1.29 -5.38
C TYR A 56 -3.77 1.80 -6.83
N PHE A 57 -5.01 1.86 -7.32
CA PHE A 57 -5.30 2.39 -8.66
C PHE A 57 -4.96 3.89 -8.78
N LEU A 58 -5.29 4.68 -7.75
CA LEU A 58 -4.94 6.10 -7.70
C LEU A 58 -3.43 6.33 -7.69
N VAL A 59 -2.69 5.56 -6.89
CA VAL A 59 -1.21 5.62 -6.85
C VAL A 59 -0.62 5.28 -8.22
N ARG A 60 -1.17 4.29 -8.91
CA ARG A 60 -0.73 3.92 -10.27
C ARG A 60 -0.98 5.05 -11.28
N ILE A 61 -2.14 5.71 -11.21
CA ILE A 61 -2.44 6.88 -12.05
C ILE A 61 -1.49 8.03 -11.73
N ALA A 62 -1.30 8.34 -10.45
CA ALA A 62 -0.39 9.39 -10.01
C ALA A 62 1.05 9.09 -10.48
N LYS A 63 1.52 7.85 -10.36
CA LYS A 63 2.83 7.45 -10.91
C LYS A 63 2.93 7.78 -12.39
N LYS A 64 1.95 7.34 -13.18
CA LYS A 64 1.95 7.58 -14.63
C LYS A 64 1.94 9.07 -14.99
N LYS A 65 1.26 9.90 -14.19
CA LYS A 65 1.13 11.34 -14.44
C LYS A 65 2.36 12.15 -14.03
N TYR A 66 3.01 11.78 -12.92
CA TYR A 66 4.08 12.59 -12.31
C TYR A 66 5.49 12.03 -12.49
N PHE A 67 5.65 10.73 -12.77
CA PHE A 67 6.96 10.07 -12.92
C PHE A 67 7.30 9.67 -14.36
N SER A 68 6.42 9.93 -15.32
CA SER A 68 6.64 9.64 -16.75
C SER A 68 6.99 10.90 -17.54
N ASN A 69 7.88 11.74 -16.99
CA ASN A 69 8.45 12.89 -17.69
C ASN A 69 9.98 12.75 -17.73
#